data_AF-A0A918WQS1-F1
#
_entry.id   AF-A0A918WQS1-F1
#
_cell.length_a   1.000
_cell.length_b   1.000
_cell.length_c   1.000
_cell.angle_alpha   90.00
_cell.angle_beta   90.00
_cell.angle_gamma   90.00
#
_symmetry.space_group_name_H-M   'P 1'
#
loop_
_entity.id
_entity.type
_entity.pdbx_description
1 polymer ?
#
loop_
_entity_poly.entity_id
_entity_poly.type
_entity_poly.pdbx_seq_one_letter_code
_entity_poly.pdbx_strand_id
1 'polypeptide(L)' 'MATGGVLTLFIAAPPNGSSVWVRVVDEVSGAIFEQEITADLPAATQFLSPRLFLNTGATAAAVVYDCAGIYFETDF' A
#
# COMPACT_ATOMS: atom_id res chain seq x y z
N MET A 1 -5.04 -13.79 -19.90
CA MET A 1 -5.98 -13.28 -18.89
C MET A 1 -5.39 -13.64 -17.54
N ALA A 2 -4.68 -12.72 -16.87
CA ALA A 2 -4.29 -12.97 -15.50
C ALA A 2 -5.60 -13.01 -14.68
N THR A 3 -5.82 -14.06 -13.91
CA THR A 3 -6.87 -14.09 -12.90
C THR A 3 -6.65 -12.88 -11.99
N GLY A 4 -7.62 -11.96 -11.90
CA GLY A 4 -7.49 -10.81 -11.02
C GLY A 4 -7.27 -11.28 -9.59
N GLY A 5 -6.08 -11.00 -9.04
CA GLY A 5 -5.73 -11.35 -7.67
C GLY A 5 -6.22 -10.27 -6.71
N VAL A 6 -6.79 -10.67 -5.58
CA VAL A 6 -7.09 -9.76 -4.46
C VAL A 6 -5.82 -9.63 -3.63
N LEU A 7 -5.37 -8.40 -3.41
CA LEU A 7 -4.23 -8.09 -2.56
C LEU A 7 -4.71 -7.34 -1.32
N THR A 8 -4.25 -7.76 -0.14
CA THR A 8 -4.40 -6.98 1.09
C THR A 8 -3.09 -6.25 1.40
N LEU A 9 -3.17 -4.92 1.52
CA LEU A 9 -2.05 -4.04 1.84
C LEU A 9 -2.16 -3.54 3.28
N PHE A 10 -1.10 -3.75 4.06
CA PHE A 10 -0.94 -3.17 5.40
C PHE A 10 0.17 -2.14 5.36
N ILE A 11 -0.09 -0.97 5.94
CA ILE A 11 0.88 0.10 6.12
C ILE A 11 0.81 0.52 7.58
N ALA A 12 1.93 0.42 8.30
CA ALA A 12 2.04 0.84 9.69
C ALA A 12 3.16 1.87 9.82
N ALA A 13 2.86 3.00 10.45
CA ALA A 13 3.81 4.06 10.71
C ALA A 13 3.64 4.51 12.17
N PRO A 14 4.69 4.45 13.01
CA PRO A 14 4.56 4.94 14.37
C PRO A 14 4.40 6.47 14.39
N PRO A 15 3.70 7.03 15.40
CA PRO A 15 3.58 8.48 15.56
C PRO A 15 4.95 9.16 15.59
N ASN A 16 5.17 10.15 14.72
CA ASN A 16 6.45 10.84 14.53
C ASN A 16 7.65 9.90 14.23
N GLY A 17 7.36 8.72 13.66
CA GLY A 17 8.35 7.76 13.21
C GLY A 17 9.15 8.24 11.99
N SER A 18 10.35 7.69 11.82
CA SER A 18 11.16 7.86 10.61
C SER A 18 11.20 6.59 9.74
N SER A 19 10.30 5.64 10.00
CA SER A 19 10.12 4.44 9.19
C SER A 19 8.65 4.07 9.03
N VAL A 20 8.37 3.32 7.97
CA VAL A 20 7.05 2.76 7.67
C VAL A 20 7.23 1.27 7.39
N TRP A 21 6.41 0.44 8.02
CA TRP A 21 6.35 -0.98 7.71
C TRP A 21 5.24 -1.25 6.70
N VAL A 22 5.56 -2.03 5.66
CA VAL A 22 4.61 -2.43 4.61
C VAL A 22 4.53 -3.95 4.54
N ARG A 23 3.31 -4.47 4.43
CA ARG A 23 3.04 -5.88 4.12
C ARG A 23 2.02 -5.99 2.99
N VAL A 24 2.27 -6.88 2.05
CA VAL A 24 1.31 -7.27 1.02
C VAL A 24 1.04 -8.76 1.12
N VAL A 25 -0.24 -9.13 1.12
CA VAL A 25 -0.69 -10.52 1.05
C VAL A 25 -1.44 -10.72 -0.27
N ASP A 26 -1.02 -11.70 -1.06
CA ASP A 26 -1.84 -12.22 -2.14
C ASP A 26 -2.85 -13.21 -1.55
N GLU A 27 -4.12 -12.81 -1.50
CA GLU A 27 -5.18 -13.60 -0.88
C GLU A 27 -5.52 -14.89 -1.66
N VAL A 28 -5.08 -14.98 -2.92
CA VAL A 28 -5.31 -16.16 -3.76
C VAL A 28 -4.24 -17.23 -3.48
N SER A 29 -2.98 -16.82 -3.42
CA SER A 29 -1.85 -17.76 -3.24
C SER A 29 -1.37 -17.89 -1.79
N GLY A 30 -1.72 -16.94 -0.92
CA GLY A 30 -1.17 -16.80 0.43
C GLY A 30 0.26 -16.26 0.46
N ALA A 31 0.83 -15.84 -0.67
CA ALA A 31 2.17 -15.28 -0.72
C ALA A 31 2.24 -13.94 0.04
N ILE A 32 3.35 -13.72 0.76
CA ILE A 32 3.55 -12.55 1.61
C ILE A 32 4.83 -11.83 1.20
N PHE A 33 4.74 -10.51 1.11
CA PHE A 33 5.87 -9.60 1.04
C PHE A 33 5.84 -8.66 2.25
N GLU A 34 6.99 -8.45 2.90
CA GLU A 34 7.14 -7.54 4.04
C GLU A 34 8.42 -6.72 3.90
N GLN A 35 8.36 -5.43 4.25
CA GLN A 35 9.50 -4.53 4.19
C GLN A 35 9.36 -3.34 5.15
N GLU A 36 10.47 -2.96 5.81
CA GLU A 36 10.64 -1.63 6.40
C GLU A 36 11.15 -0.64 5.35
N ILE A 37 10.49 0.51 5.27
CA ILE A 37 10.89 1.64 4.44
C ILE A 37 11.44 2.71 5.39
N THR A 38 12.70 3.11 5.15
CA THR A 38 13.41 4.13 5.94
C THR A 38 13.92 5.29 5.08
N ALA A 39 13.67 5.26 3.78
CA ALA A 39 14.10 6.26 2.81
C ALA A 39 12.88 6.81 2.03
N ASP A 40 13.06 7.98 1.40
CA ASP A 40 12.04 8.65 0.60
C ASP A 40 10.73 8.95 1.36
N LEU A 41 10.84 9.15 2.67
CA LEU A 41 9.73 9.54 3.54
C LEU A 41 9.74 11.06 3.79
N PRO A 42 8.55 11.70 3.90
CA PRO A 42 8.43 13.05 4.43
C PRO A 42 9.06 13.21 5.82
N ALA A 43 9.25 14.45 6.26
CA ALA A 43 9.72 14.69 7.62
C ALA A 43 8.72 14.12 8.64
N ALA A 44 9.22 13.53 9.73
CA ALA A 44 8.41 12.85 10.74
C ALA A 44 7.33 13.73 11.40
N THR A 45 7.40 15.05 11.25
CA THR A 45 6.41 16.02 11.72
C THR A 45 5.26 16.27 10.73
N GLN A 46 5.28 15.62 9.55
CA GLN A 46 4.27 15.74 8.52
C GLN A 46 3.34 14.51 8.54
N PHE A 47 2.03 14.75 8.39
CA PHE A 47 1.07 13.66 8.27
C PHE A 47 1.26 12.89 6.96
N LEU A 48 1.25 11.56 7.05
CA LEU A 48 1.14 10.68 5.90
C LEU A 48 -0.34 10.49 5.54
N SER A 49 -0.65 10.50 4.25
CA SER A 49 -1.97 10.12 3.75
C SER A 49 -1.82 9.11 2.61
N PRO A 50 -2.65 8.05 2.56
CA PRO A 50 -2.57 7.07 1.50
C PRO A 50 -3.07 7.69 0.18
N ARG A 51 -2.27 7.55 -0.88
CA ARG A 51 -2.68 7.85 -2.25
C ARG A 51 -2.48 6.62 -3.12
N LEU A 52 -3.59 6.08 -3.60
CA LEU A 52 -3.62 4.85 -4.39
C LEU A 52 -3.78 5.22 -5.86
N PHE A 53 -2.87 4.74 -6.71
CA PHE A 53 -2.88 4.97 -8.15
C PHE A 53 -2.42 3.70 -8.86
N LEU A 54 -2.95 3.46 -10.07
CA LEU A 54 -2.53 2.37 -10.93
C LEU A 54 -2.22 2.92 -12.32
N ASN A 55 -1.21 2.37 -12.98
CA ASN A 55 -0.83 2.70 -14.34
C ASN A 55 -0.34 1.42 -15.05
N THR A 56 -0.66 1.26 -16.33
CA THR A 56 -0.31 0.07 -17.14
C THR A 56 0.97 0.23 -17.95
N GLY A 57 1.66 1.37 -17.84
CA GLY A 57 2.93 1.66 -18.51
C GLY A 57 2.86 1.75 -20.04
N ALA A 58 1.67 1.66 -20.64
CA ALA A 58 1.45 1.56 -22.08
C ALA A 58 0.57 2.69 -22.64
N THR A 59 0.65 2.92 -23.95
CA THR A 59 -0.19 3.89 -24.66
C THR A 59 -1.58 3.28 -24.89
N ALA A 60 -2.55 3.71 -24.09
CA ALA A 60 -3.96 3.30 -24.10
C ALA A 60 -4.26 1.86 -23.63
N ALA A 61 -4.32 1.68 -22.31
CA ALA A 61 -5.05 0.57 -21.69
C ALA A 61 -5.92 1.10 -20.55
N ALA A 62 -7.16 0.62 -20.46
CA ALA A 62 -8.03 0.93 -19.33
C ALA A 62 -7.39 0.39 -18.05
N VAL A 63 -7.26 1.27 -17.06
CA VAL A 63 -6.75 0.93 -15.74
C VAL A 63 -7.95 0.88 -14.79
N VAL A 64 -8.16 -0.26 -14.16
CA VAL A 64 -9.19 -0.41 -13.13
C VAL A 64 -8.49 -0.68 -11.80
N TYR A 65 -8.81 0.15 -10.82
CA TYR A 65 -8.50 -0.08 -9.42
C TYR A 65 -9.84 -0.33 -8.71
N ASP A 66 -10.04 -1.57 -8.25
CA ASP A 66 -11.18 -1.92 -7.42
C ASP A 66 -10.72 -2.05 -5.97
N CYS A 67 -11.45 -1.41 -5.06
CA CYS A 67 -11.10 -1.32 -3.64
C CYS A 67 -12.25 -1.88 -2.81
N ALA A 68 -12.09 -3.11 -2.32
CA ALA A 68 -13.09 -3.76 -1.49
C ALA A 68 -13.33 -3.02 -0.15
N GLY A 69 -12.33 -2.33 0.38
CA GLY A 69 -12.46 -1.49 1.57
C GLY A 69 -11.12 -0.87 2.00
N ILE A 70 -11.19 0.20 2.80
CA ILE A 70 -10.03 0.80 3.46
C ILE A 70 -10.34 0.85 4.95
N TYR A 71 -9.45 0.27 5.75
CA TYR A 71 -9.43 0.44 7.19
C TYR A 71 -8.27 1.38 7.55
N PHE A 72 -8.56 2.41 8.33
CA PHE A 72 -7.57 3.35 8.83
C PHE A 72 -7.78 3.52 10.33
N GLU A 73 -6.75 3.21 11.10
CA GLU A 73 -6.70 3.48 12.54
C GLU A 73 -5.47 4.31 12.87
N THR A 74 -5.59 5.09 13.94
CA THR A 74 -4.48 5.82 14.54
C THR A 74 -4.41 5.40 16.00
N ASP A 75 -3.28 4.86 16.42
CA ASP A 75 -2.98 4.77 17.84
C ASP A 75 -2.67 6.19 18.37
N PHE A 76 -3.21 6.52 19.54
CA PHE A 76 -2.97 7.80 20.21
C PHE A 76 -2.37 7.54 21.59
#